data_AF-A0A7Y7HBK1-F1
#
_entry.id   AF-A0A7Y7HBK1-F1
#
_cell.length_a   1.000
_cell.length_b   1.000
_cell.length_c   1.000
_cell.angle_alpha   90.00
_cell.angle_beta   90.00
_cell.angle_gamma   90.00
#
_symmetry.space_group_name_H-M   'P 1'
#
loop_
_entity.id
_entity.type
_entity.pdbx_description
1 polymer ?
#
loop_
_entity_poly.entity_id
_entity_poly.type
_entity_poly.pdbx_seq_one_letter_code
_entity_poly.pdbx_strand_id
1 'polypeptide(L)'
;MVLFFRLSKRQLPNLLLCFSILVQFSCKKENVKVVYPAGSNEDINTWITDSLKRYYYWTDQLPAHADISKPPLVYFNTVKNTADPFSYIILPSDPTSGIANSKSKFGFDYSTIVEQRTGLVIGVIKLVLNDSPASRNSLVRGDYINKINGKQLTRDNAKDLQSELLSGNSVTLSIARISGDQLIADRDVEISSGATFEQPATSKVIAAGNKKIGYLYINDFSPGLAASLYSVFAGFKSSGISDLILDLRYNSGGQVAEAAGLTAMIANGINYSTPFIIYQGNKNGGRRKESVGDAATYDGTVNFELALQYNLGLKQIYILGTGATASASEVMINNLKPYMQVTLIGEVTRGKDAASFKISDMRVPKRVAWEMHPIVYKLFNAVGSGDYSGGINPDISVNELATLPLLPLGSENDPLINTAITIIKDAHAQRVTLAAQTKKRTTGALTVLADSKLSASSSSVVVTHR
;
A
#
# COMPACT_ATOMS: atom_id res chain seq x y z
N MET A 1 75.29 30.19 62.80
CA MET A 1 75.97 29.37 63.82
C MET A 1 76.04 27.95 63.29
N VAL A 2 77.22 27.58 62.80
CA VAL A 2 77.53 26.28 62.20
C VAL A 2 77.70 25.27 63.33
N LEU A 3 77.02 24.12 63.28
CA LEU A 3 77.48 22.92 63.99
C LEU A 3 77.30 21.69 63.11
N PHE A 4 78.44 21.22 62.62
CA PHE A 4 78.69 19.91 62.04
C PHE A 4 78.84 18.87 63.17
N PHE A 5 78.26 17.67 63.02
CA PHE A 5 78.83 16.41 63.52
C PHE A 5 78.36 15.27 62.59
N ARG A 6 79.20 14.86 61.65
CA ARG A 6 80.17 13.73 61.68
C ARG A 6 79.56 12.34 61.46
N LEU A 7 79.85 11.86 60.26
CA LEU A 7 79.68 10.53 59.65
C LEU A 7 80.13 9.34 60.50
N SER A 8 79.51 8.18 60.28
CA SER A 8 80.22 6.89 60.27
C SER A 8 79.77 6.02 59.07
N LYS A 9 80.75 5.45 58.38
CA LYS A 9 80.66 4.65 57.14
C LYS A 9 80.64 3.15 57.45
N ARG A 10 79.93 2.35 56.62
CA ARG A 10 80.16 0.95 56.19
C ARG A 10 78.86 0.47 55.50
N GLN A 11 78.74 -0.14 54.32
CA GLN A 11 79.59 -0.81 53.32
C GLN A 11 78.89 -0.73 51.92
N LEU A 12 79.64 -0.78 50.81
CA LEU A 12 79.18 -0.95 49.39
C LEU A 12 78.88 -2.45 49.08
N PRO A 13 78.28 -2.90 47.94
CA PRO A 13 78.21 -2.29 46.59
C PRO A 13 76.91 -2.49 45.73
N ASN A 14 76.86 -1.77 44.59
CA ASN A 14 76.09 -1.96 43.34
C ASN A 14 75.08 -3.12 43.21
N LEU A 15 73.81 -2.81 42.88
CA LEU A 15 73.06 -3.58 41.85
C LEU A 15 71.83 -2.84 41.30
N LEU A 16 71.83 -2.68 39.97
CA LEU A 16 70.74 -2.54 38.99
C LEU A 16 69.48 -1.70 39.28
N LEU A 17 69.41 -0.65 38.47
CA LEU A 17 68.24 -0.06 37.81
C LEU A 17 67.16 -1.09 37.43
N CYS A 18 65.92 -0.91 37.89
CA CYS A 18 64.71 -1.41 37.24
C CYS A 18 63.54 -0.46 37.52
N PHE A 19 63.37 0.53 36.63
CA PHE A 19 62.19 1.38 36.58
C PHE A 19 61.07 0.56 35.93
N SER A 20 60.17 0.00 36.73
CA SER A 20 58.99 -0.72 36.26
C SER A 20 57.98 0.28 35.67
N ILE A 21 58.15 0.59 34.39
CA ILE A 21 57.12 1.22 33.56
C ILE A 21 55.97 0.22 33.43
N LEU A 22 54.91 0.44 34.21
CA LEU A 22 53.61 -0.20 34.02
C LEU A 22 53.01 0.32 32.70
N VAL A 23 53.39 -0.32 31.60
CA VAL A 23 52.71 -0.18 30.31
C VAL A 23 51.34 -0.82 30.45
N GLN A 24 50.33 -0.01 30.74
CA GLN A 24 48.92 -0.39 30.59
C GLN A 24 48.68 -0.65 29.09
N PHE A 25 48.84 -1.91 28.67
CA PHE A 25 48.31 -2.38 27.40
C PHE A 25 46.78 -2.30 27.46
N SER A 26 46.24 -1.17 27.02
CA SER A 26 44.84 -1.07 26.60
C SER A 26 44.68 -1.96 25.36
N CYS A 27 44.41 -3.24 25.58
CA CYS A 27 43.87 -4.12 24.54
C CYS A 27 42.57 -3.52 24.02
N LYS A 28 42.65 -2.73 22.93
CA LYS A 28 41.50 -2.53 22.06
C LYS A 28 41.14 -3.93 21.57
N LYS A 29 40.02 -4.50 22.05
CA LYS A 29 39.40 -5.66 21.40
C LYS A 29 39.19 -5.25 19.94
N GLU A 30 40.00 -5.77 19.04
CA GLU A 30 39.64 -5.77 17.63
C GLU A 30 38.31 -6.51 17.53
N ASN A 31 37.26 -5.79 17.13
CA ASN A 31 35.99 -6.42 16.79
C ASN A 31 36.23 -7.27 15.55
N VAL A 32 36.63 -8.53 15.75
CA VAL A 32 36.70 -9.53 14.69
C VAL A 32 35.28 -9.64 14.13
N LYS A 33 35.06 -9.09 12.94
CA LYS A 33 33.80 -9.29 12.22
C LYS A 33 33.68 -10.78 11.95
N VAL A 34 32.73 -11.43 12.62
CA VAL A 34 32.40 -12.83 12.35
C VAL A 34 31.94 -12.91 10.90
N VAL A 35 32.63 -13.73 10.10
CA VAL A 35 32.29 -13.96 8.68
C VAL A 35 31.51 -15.26 8.61
N TYR A 36 30.25 -15.17 8.18
CA TYR A 36 29.39 -16.33 7.98
C TYR A 36 29.52 -16.87 6.53
N PRO A 37 29.31 -18.19 6.31
CA PRO A 37 29.23 -18.75 4.98
C PRO A 37 28.18 -18.03 4.13
N ALA A 38 28.47 -17.77 2.86
CA ALA A 38 27.54 -17.08 1.96
C ALA A 38 26.23 -17.86 1.85
N GLY A 39 25.10 -17.17 2.01
CA GLY A 39 23.77 -17.78 1.94
C GLY A 39 23.33 -18.54 3.19
N SER A 40 24.15 -18.60 4.26
CA SER A 40 23.67 -19.10 5.55
C SER A 40 22.62 -18.14 6.16
N ASN A 41 21.80 -18.65 7.08
CA ASN A 41 20.83 -17.81 7.78
C ASN A 41 21.52 -16.64 8.48
N GLU A 42 22.70 -16.85 9.07
CA GLU A 42 23.46 -15.81 9.75
C GLU A 42 24.00 -14.73 8.79
N ASP A 43 24.48 -15.10 7.59
CA ASP A 43 24.92 -14.12 6.57
C ASP A 43 23.73 -13.27 6.09
N ILE A 44 22.60 -13.91 5.83
CA ILE A 44 21.36 -13.24 5.39
C ILE A 44 20.80 -12.34 6.49
N ASN A 45 20.69 -12.84 7.72
CA ASN A 45 20.10 -12.11 8.84
C ASN A 45 21.00 -10.98 9.34
N THR A 46 22.32 -11.10 9.15
CA THR A 46 23.25 -9.97 9.32
C THR A 46 22.96 -8.88 8.30
N TRP A 47 22.80 -9.23 7.01
CA TRP A 47 22.41 -8.26 5.97
C TRP A 47 21.03 -7.62 6.23
N ILE A 48 20.04 -8.40 6.70
CA ILE A 48 18.72 -7.87 7.11
C ILE A 48 18.92 -6.84 8.23
N THR A 49 19.65 -7.20 9.29
CA THR A 49 19.87 -6.34 10.45
C THR A 49 20.56 -5.03 10.07
N ASP A 50 21.63 -5.10 9.29
CA ASP A 50 22.39 -3.93 8.87
C ASP A 50 21.55 -3.01 7.98
N SER A 51 20.75 -3.60 7.09
CA SER A 51 19.82 -2.87 6.23
C SER A 51 18.72 -2.17 7.06
N LEU A 52 18.14 -2.86 8.04
CA LEU A 52 17.13 -2.28 8.93
C LEU A 52 17.72 -1.15 9.79
N LYS A 53 18.93 -1.34 10.36
CA LYS A 53 19.63 -0.30 11.13
C LYS A 53 19.90 0.97 10.33
N ARG A 54 20.06 0.83 9.01
CA ARG A 54 20.29 1.96 8.11
C ARG A 54 18.99 2.63 7.70
N TYR A 55 18.04 1.88 7.18
CA TYR A 55 16.92 2.43 6.40
C TYR A 55 15.58 2.38 7.12
N TYR A 56 15.37 1.45 8.05
CA TYR A 56 14.06 1.23 8.66
C TYR A 56 13.60 2.42 9.49
N TYR A 57 12.34 2.82 9.33
CA TYR A 57 11.76 3.94 10.05
C TYR A 57 11.89 3.78 11.57
N TRP A 58 11.61 2.58 12.09
CA TRP A 58 11.73 2.23 13.50
C TRP A 58 13.11 1.68 13.88
N THR A 59 14.20 2.13 13.24
CA THR A 59 15.56 1.63 13.52
C THR A 59 15.95 1.68 15.01
N ASP A 60 15.48 2.67 15.76
CA ASP A 60 15.82 2.82 17.19
C ASP A 60 15.00 1.88 18.10
N GLN A 61 14.05 1.13 17.53
CA GLN A 61 13.21 0.14 18.23
C GLN A 61 13.54 -1.30 17.83
N LEU A 62 14.61 -1.51 17.04
CA LEU A 62 15.10 -2.86 16.73
C LEU A 62 15.63 -3.54 18.00
N PRO A 63 15.45 -4.86 18.15
CA PRO A 63 15.97 -5.58 19.31
C PRO A 63 17.51 -5.50 19.35
N ALA A 64 18.07 -5.26 20.54
CA ALA A 64 19.52 -5.20 20.74
C ALA A 64 20.21 -6.53 20.42
N HIS A 65 19.51 -7.65 20.67
CA HIS A 65 19.96 -9.01 20.39
C HIS A 65 18.82 -9.79 19.75
N ALA A 66 19.12 -10.49 18.67
CA ALA A 66 18.20 -11.40 18.00
C ALA A 66 18.97 -12.64 17.52
N ASP A 67 18.32 -13.80 17.57
CA ASP A 67 18.89 -15.06 17.10
C ASP A 67 18.96 -15.08 15.58
N ILE A 68 20.15 -14.81 15.04
CA ILE A 68 20.44 -14.74 13.60
C ILE A 68 20.51 -16.12 12.92
N SER A 69 20.38 -17.22 13.65
CA SER A 69 20.36 -18.56 13.04
C SER A 69 18.98 -18.94 12.46
N LYS A 70 17.93 -18.17 12.80
CA LYS A 70 16.56 -18.41 12.34
C LYS A 70 16.41 -18.31 10.81
N PRO A 71 15.43 -19.00 10.20
CA PRO A 71 15.09 -18.79 8.79
C PRO A 71 14.81 -17.30 8.50
N PRO A 72 15.25 -16.74 7.36
CA PRO A 72 15.22 -15.29 7.13
C PRO A 72 13.86 -14.62 7.25
N LEU A 73 12.80 -15.25 6.72
CA LEU A 73 11.44 -14.74 6.85
C LEU A 73 10.97 -14.70 8.31
N VAL A 74 11.31 -15.73 9.10
CA VAL A 74 10.98 -15.79 10.53
C VAL A 74 11.80 -14.74 11.30
N TYR A 75 13.08 -14.61 10.99
CA TYR A 75 13.96 -13.61 11.58
C TYR A 75 13.43 -12.19 11.35
N PHE A 76 13.17 -11.82 10.08
CA PHE A 76 12.65 -10.52 9.70
C PHE A 76 11.36 -10.17 10.45
N ASN A 77 10.40 -11.11 10.50
CA ASN A 77 9.14 -10.92 11.21
C ASN A 77 9.30 -10.84 12.74
N THR A 78 10.37 -11.43 13.29
CA THR A 78 10.69 -11.34 14.72
C THR A 78 11.30 -9.98 15.09
N VAL A 79 12.13 -9.39 14.22
CA VAL A 79 12.88 -8.16 14.53
C VAL A 79 12.16 -6.88 14.12
N LYS A 80 11.23 -6.95 13.16
CA LYS A 80 10.45 -5.77 12.74
C LYS A 80 9.55 -5.25 13.85
N ASN A 81 9.20 -3.98 13.77
CA ASN A 81 8.30 -3.35 14.73
C ASN A 81 6.91 -3.99 14.69
N THR A 82 6.27 -4.21 15.84
CA THR A 82 4.90 -4.77 15.90
C THR A 82 3.84 -3.82 15.35
N ALA A 83 4.12 -2.50 15.34
CA ALA A 83 3.27 -1.49 14.70
C ALA A 83 3.48 -1.40 13.18
N ASP A 84 4.32 -2.27 12.59
CA ASP A 84 4.59 -2.30 11.16
C ASP A 84 3.93 -3.52 10.48
N PRO A 85 2.69 -3.34 9.98
CA PRO A 85 2.02 -4.40 9.24
C PRO A 85 2.48 -4.50 7.79
N PHE A 86 3.30 -3.58 7.28
CA PHE A 86 3.51 -3.38 5.85
C PHE A 86 4.86 -3.85 5.33
N SER A 87 5.91 -3.87 6.17
CA SER A 87 7.21 -4.34 5.72
C SER A 87 7.22 -5.85 5.53
N TYR A 88 7.89 -6.30 4.47
CA TYR A 88 8.05 -7.72 4.13
C TYR A 88 9.42 -7.98 3.48
N ILE A 89 9.74 -9.27 3.32
CA ILE A 89 10.91 -9.77 2.60
C ILE A 89 10.46 -10.93 1.69
N ILE A 90 11.02 -11.02 0.49
CA ILE A 90 10.75 -12.10 -0.47
C ILE A 90 12.05 -12.72 -0.98
N LEU A 91 11.98 -13.98 -1.39
CA LEU A 91 13.02 -14.68 -2.11
C LEU A 91 12.54 -14.87 -3.56
N PRO A 92 13.01 -14.07 -4.54
CA PRO A 92 12.46 -14.08 -5.90
C PRO A 92 12.49 -15.45 -6.61
N SER A 93 13.44 -16.31 -6.27
CA SER A 93 13.53 -17.67 -6.80
C SER A 93 12.52 -18.66 -6.21
N ASP A 94 11.80 -18.24 -5.16
CA ASP A 94 10.78 -19.03 -4.47
C ASP A 94 9.44 -18.29 -4.51
N PRO A 95 8.51 -18.68 -5.40
CA PRO A 95 7.18 -18.08 -5.49
C PRO A 95 6.36 -18.18 -4.19
N THR A 96 6.68 -19.13 -3.30
CA THR A 96 5.98 -19.32 -2.02
C THR A 96 6.42 -18.32 -0.95
N SER A 97 7.56 -17.64 -1.16
CA SER A 97 8.02 -16.56 -0.30
C SER A 97 7.25 -15.24 -0.51
N GLY A 98 6.56 -15.11 -1.64
CA GLY A 98 5.73 -13.97 -1.98
C GLY A 98 4.37 -14.01 -1.28
N ILE A 99 3.66 -12.88 -1.32
CA ILE A 99 2.35 -12.76 -0.69
C ILE A 99 1.28 -13.20 -1.69
N ALA A 100 0.78 -14.43 -1.50
CA ALA A 100 -0.29 -14.99 -2.31
C ALA A 100 -1.56 -14.13 -2.20
N ASN A 101 -2.15 -13.77 -3.34
CA ASN A 101 -3.43 -13.10 -3.40
C ASN A 101 -4.28 -13.63 -4.56
N SER A 102 -5.60 -13.58 -4.39
CA SER A 102 -6.55 -14.14 -5.35
C SER A 102 -6.45 -13.44 -6.71
N LYS A 103 -6.29 -12.11 -6.70
CA LYS A 103 -6.09 -11.30 -7.90
C LYS A 103 -4.92 -11.78 -8.73
N SER A 104 -3.74 -12.00 -8.16
CA SER A 104 -2.55 -12.40 -8.92
C SER A 104 -2.59 -13.85 -9.40
N LYS A 105 -3.15 -14.77 -8.60
CA LYS A 105 -3.22 -16.20 -8.95
C LYS A 105 -4.32 -16.49 -9.97
N PHE A 106 -5.51 -15.93 -9.77
CA PHE A 106 -6.71 -16.33 -10.50
C PHE A 106 -7.35 -15.18 -11.29
N GLY A 107 -6.97 -13.92 -11.04
CA GLY A 107 -7.53 -12.77 -11.74
C GLY A 107 -8.83 -12.22 -11.15
N PHE A 108 -9.15 -12.53 -9.89
CA PHE A 108 -10.35 -11.98 -9.26
C PHE A 108 -10.18 -11.73 -7.77
N ASP A 109 -11.00 -10.81 -7.24
CA ASP A 109 -11.16 -10.56 -5.81
C ASP A 109 -12.64 -10.70 -5.40
N TYR A 110 -12.88 -11.11 -4.16
CA TYR A 110 -14.22 -11.32 -3.60
C TYR A 110 -14.28 -11.01 -2.10
N SER A 111 -15.48 -10.81 -1.58
CA SER A 111 -15.75 -10.79 -0.14
C SER A 111 -16.80 -11.82 0.22
N THR A 112 -16.58 -12.57 1.30
CA THR A 112 -17.62 -13.39 1.93
C THR A 112 -18.38 -12.53 2.92
N ILE A 113 -19.69 -12.41 2.75
CA ILE A 113 -20.57 -11.59 3.58
C ILE A 113 -21.75 -12.40 4.11
N VAL A 114 -22.38 -11.86 5.15
CA VAL A 114 -23.77 -12.18 5.48
C VAL A 114 -24.66 -11.14 4.79
N GLU A 115 -25.45 -11.57 3.82
CA GLU A 115 -26.40 -10.70 3.11
C GLU A 115 -27.48 -10.21 4.09
N GLN A 116 -27.71 -8.89 4.12
CA GLN A 116 -28.46 -8.25 5.21
C GLN A 116 -29.96 -8.63 5.26
N ARG A 117 -30.56 -8.99 4.12
CA ARG A 117 -32.00 -9.18 3.97
C ARG A 117 -32.41 -10.63 4.26
N THR A 118 -31.60 -11.57 3.80
CA THR A 118 -31.84 -13.01 3.80
C THR A 118 -31.05 -13.73 4.89
N GLY A 119 -29.97 -13.12 5.39
CA GLY A 119 -29.04 -13.77 6.32
C GLY A 119 -28.14 -14.82 5.68
N LEU A 120 -28.21 -14.99 4.34
CA LEU A 120 -27.41 -15.96 3.60
C LEU A 120 -25.93 -15.58 3.64
N VAL A 121 -25.07 -16.60 3.75
CA VAL A 121 -23.62 -16.43 3.62
C VAL A 121 -23.24 -16.62 2.16
N ILE A 122 -22.69 -15.59 1.54
CA ILE A 122 -22.32 -15.59 0.11
C ILE A 122 -20.95 -14.96 -0.09
N GLY A 123 -20.22 -15.45 -1.09
CA GLY A 123 -19.11 -14.73 -1.67
C GLY A 123 -19.63 -13.78 -2.74
N VAL A 124 -19.18 -12.54 -2.77
CA VAL A 124 -19.53 -11.55 -3.80
C VAL A 124 -18.27 -11.22 -4.59
N ILE A 125 -18.25 -11.50 -5.90
CA ILE A 125 -17.13 -11.14 -6.76
C ILE A 125 -17.07 -9.62 -6.91
N LYS A 126 -15.96 -9.03 -6.45
CA LYS A 126 -15.72 -7.58 -6.46
C LYS A 126 -14.95 -7.14 -7.69
N LEU A 127 -14.00 -7.92 -8.15
CA LEU A 127 -13.19 -7.55 -9.30
C LEU A 127 -12.86 -8.80 -10.10
N VAL A 128 -12.91 -8.67 -11.42
CA VAL A 128 -12.35 -9.66 -12.35
C VAL A 128 -11.47 -8.90 -13.32
N LEU A 129 -10.22 -9.32 -13.44
CA LEU A 129 -9.26 -8.74 -14.36
C LEU A 129 -9.54 -9.21 -15.78
N ASN A 130 -9.37 -8.32 -16.75
CA ASN A 130 -9.37 -8.68 -18.17
C ASN A 130 -8.18 -9.62 -18.47
N ASP A 131 -8.37 -10.50 -19.45
CA ASP A 131 -7.37 -11.47 -19.91
C ASP A 131 -6.76 -12.33 -18.79
N SER A 132 -7.57 -12.68 -17.79
CA SER A 132 -7.17 -13.45 -16.63
C SER A 132 -7.77 -14.86 -16.62
N PRO A 133 -7.28 -15.78 -15.77
CA PRO A 133 -7.90 -17.09 -15.62
C PRO A 133 -9.40 -17.01 -15.28
N ALA A 134 -9.79 -16.09 -14.40
CA ALA A 134 -11.19 -15.87 -14.04
C ALA A 134 -12.05 -15.35 -15.20
N SER A 135 -11.59 -14.34 -15.94
CA SER A 135 -12.36 -13.81 -17.08
C SER A 135 -12.51 -14.84 -18.21
N ARG A 136 -11.47 -15.64 -18.46
CA ARG A 136 -11.51 -16.74 -19.45
C ARG A 136 -12.51 -17.84 -19.07
N ASN A 137 -12.85 -17.96 -17.80
CA ASN A 137 -13.87 -18.89 -17.29
C ASN A 137 -15.21 -18.17 -17.00
N SER A 138 -15.46 -17.02 -17.63
CA SER A 138 -16.73 -16.29 -17.58
C SER A 138 -17.17 -15.88 -16.17
N LEU A 139 -16.23 -15.64 -15.26
CA LEU A 139 -16.50 -14.99 -13.99
C LEU A 139 -16.64 -13.47 -14.22
N VAL A 140 -17.61 -12.84 -13.56
CA VAL A 140 -17.82 -11.39 -13.66
C VAL A 140 -18.02 -10.76 -12.29
N ARG A 141 -17.69 -9.45 -12.16
CA ARG A 141 -18.05 -8.66 -10.97
C ARG A 141 -19.56 -8.75 -10.74
N GLY A 142 -19.94 -8.99 -9.49
CA GLY A 142 -21.34 -9.15 -9.08
C GLY A 142 -21.83 -10.60 -9.05
N ASP A 143 -21.07 -11.58 -9.58
CA ASP A 143 -21.39 -13.00 -9.38
C ASP A 143 -21.38 -13.35 -7.88
N TYR A 144 -22.27 -14.25 -7.47
CA TYR A 144 -22.30 -14.79 -6.11
C TYR A 144 -21.70 -16.19 -6.06
N ILE A 145 -20.77 -16.42 -5.14
CA ILE A 145 -20.22 -17.73 -4.81
C ILE A 145 -21.07 -18.32 -3.68
N ASN A 146 -21.53 -19.56 -3.85
CA ASN A 146 -22.17 -20.37 -2.81
C ASN A 146 -21.20 -21.38 -2.19
N LYS A 147 -20.31 -21.97 -3.02
CA LYS A 147 -19.33 -22.97 -2.58
C LYS A 147 -17.94 -22.69 -3.14
N ILE A 148 -16.92 -23.06 -2.36
CA ILE A 148 -15.52 -23.10 -2.79
C ILE A 148 -15.05 -24.54 -2.63
N ASN A 149 -14.52 -25.16 -3.68
CA ASN A 149 -14.10 -26.57 -3.72
C ASN A 149 -15.17 -27.53 -3.18
N GLY A 150 -16.43 -27.32 -3.57
CA GLY A 150 -17.58 -28.12 -3.13
C GLY A 150 -18.05 -27.86 -1.69
N LYS A 151 -17.32 -27.07 -0.89
CA LYS A 151 -17.69 -26.70 0.49
C LYS A 151 -18.55 -25.44 0.48
N GLN A 152 -19.74 -25.52 1.06
CA GLN A 152 -20.63 -24.37 1.20
C GLN A 152 -20.02 -23.29 2.10
N LEU A 153 -20.14 -22.03 1.71
CA LEU A 153 -19.72 -20.91 2.52
C LEU A 153 -20.61 -20.79 3.76
N THR A 154 -19.97 -20.71 4.92
CA THR A 154 -20.60 -20.49 6.21
C THR A 154 -19.86 -19.39 6.97
N ARG A 155 -20.43 -18.93 8.09
CA ARG A 155 -19.77 -17.94 8.96
C ARG A 155 -18.43 -18.44 9.48
N ASP A 156 -18.35 -19.73 9.79
CA ASP A 156 -17.22 -20.33 10.49
C ASP A 156 -16.08 -20.68 9.53
N ASN A 157 -16.37 -21.05 8.28
CA ASN A 157 -15.35 -21.53 7.34
C ASN A 157 -14.84 -20.47 6.33
N ALA A 158 -15.40 -19.25 6.34
CA ALA A 158 -15.10 -18.25 5.31
C ALA A 158 -13.59 -17.93 5.17
N LYS A 159 -12.89 -17.76 6.29
CA LYS A 159 -11.45 -17.45 6.32
C LYS A 159 -10.60 -18.67 5.95
N ASP A 160 -11.02 -19.86 6.38
CA ASP A 160 -10.33 -21.11 6.08
C ASP A 160 -10.43 -21.43 4.59
N LEU A 161 -11.60 -21.25 3.98
CA LEU A 161 -11.79 -21.43 2.54
C LEU A 161 -11.03 -20.40 1.71
N GLN A 162 -10.92 -19.15 2.17
CA GLN A 162 -10.04 -18.18 1.52
C GLN A 162 -8.56 -18.62 1.59
N SER A 163 -8.13 -19.13 2.75
CA SER A 163 -6.75 -19.62 2.93
C SER A 163 -6.46 -20.86 2.07
N GLU A 164 -7.40 -21.80 2.01
CA GLU A 164 -7.35 -22.98 1.15
C GLU A 164 -7.21 -22.58 -0.33
N LEU A 165 -8.06 -21.67 -0.80
CA LEU A 165 -8.00 -21.11 -2.16
C LEU A 165 -6.63 -20.52 -2.48
N LEU A 166 -6.05 -19.73 -1.57
CA LEU A 166 -4.74 -19.11 -1.77
C LEU A 166 -3.59 -20.12 -1.77
N SER A 167 -3.72 -21.22 -1.00
CA SER A 167 -2.73 -22.30 -0.97
C SER A 167 -2.79 -23.22 -2.19
N GLY A 168 -3.97 -23.38 -2.80
CA GLY A 168 -4.19 -24.25 -3.97
C GLY A 168 -3.79 -23.62 -5.31
N ASN A 169 -3.47 -24.44 -6.32
CA ASN A 169 -3.15 -23.99 -7.68
C ASN A 169 -4.36 -24.01 -8.63
N SER A 170 -5.50 -24.47 -8.16
CA SER A 170 -6.81 -24.39 -8.82
C SER A 170 -7.89 -24.19 -7.77
N VAL A 171 -9.05 -23.70 -8.21
CA VAL A 171 -10.24 -23.55 -7.37
C VAL A 171 -11.49 -23.83 -8.19
N THR A 172 -12.45 -24.52 -7.59
CA THR A 172 -13.81 -24.67 -8.14
C THR A 172 -14.77 -23.76 -7.38
N LEU A 173 -15.39 -22.80 -8.06
CA LEU A 173 -16.40 -21.92 -7.50
C LEU A 173 -17.78 -22.35 -7.98
N SER A 174 -18.70 -22.68 -7.06
CA SER A 174 -20.11 -22.84 -7.41
C SER A 174 -20.79 -21.48 -7.37
N ILE A 175 -21.09 -20.94 -8.54
CA ILE A 175 -21.78 -19.67 -8.72
C ILE A 175 -23.28 -19.87 -8.54
N ALA A 176 -23.92 -18.88 -7.93
CA ALA A 176 -25.34 -18.89 -7.62
C ALA A 176 -26.01 -17.56 -7.98
N ARG A 177 -27.33 -17.59 -8.08
CA ARG A 177 -28.21 -16.42 -8.20
C ARG A 177 -29.11 -16.35 -6.98
N ILE A 178 -29.44 -15.13 -6.57
CA ILE A 178 -30.45 -14.92 -5.52
C ILE A 178 -31.82 -14.87 -6.20
N SER A 179 -32.75 -15.71 -5.74
CA SER A 179 -34.16 -15.66 -6.13
C SER A 179 -35.01 -15.74 -4.86
N GLY A 180 -35.73 -14.65 -4.56
CA GLY A 180 -36.38 -14.48 -3.26
C GLY A 180 -35.34 -14.56 -2.13
N ASP A 181 -35.55 -15.46 -1.17
CA ASP A 181 -34.65 -15.67 -0.02
C ASP A 181 -33.75 -16.89 -0.17
N GLN A 182 -33.51 -17.36 -1.40
CA GLN A 182 -32.75 -18.58 -1.68
C GLN A 182 -31.61 -18.32 -2.66
N LEU A 183 -30.51 -19.04 -2.46
CA LEU A 183 -29.44 -19.18 -3.45
C LEU A 183 -29.75 -20.37 -4.35
N ILE A 184 -29.97 -20.08 -5.63
CA ILE A 184 -30.14 -21.08 -6.66
C ILE A 184 -28.79 -21.27 -7.35
N ALA A 185 -28.30 -22.50 -7.41
CA ALA A 185 -27.08 -22.82 -8.16
C ALA A 185 -27.24 -22.42 -9.63
N ASP A 186 -26.21 -21.80 -10.20
CA ASP A 186 -26.18 -21.36 -11.61
C ASP A 186 -25.21 -22.24 -12.40
N ARG A 187 -23.92 -22.19 -12.05
CA ARG A 187 -22.85 -22.90 -12.76
C ARG A 187 -21.66 -23.15 -11.83
N ASP A 188 -20.90 -24.19 -12.11
CA ASP A 188 -19.58 -24.38 -11.52
C ASP A 188 -18.51 -23.79 -12.45
N VAL A 189 -17.51 -23.15 -11.85
CA VAL A 189 -16.40 -22.51 -12.55
C VAL A 189 -15.11 -23.06 -11.98
N GLU A 190 -14.37 -23.82 -12.79
CA GLU A 190 -13.04 -24.33 -12.43
C GLU A 190 -11.97 -23.38 -12.96
N ILE A 191 -11.14 -22.85 -12.07
CA ILE A 191 -10.13 -21.84 -12.40
C ILE A 191 -8.77 -22.36 -11.94
N SER A 192 -7.89 -22.63 -12.90
CA SER A 192 -6.47 -22.88 -12.63
C SER A 192 -5.73 -21.56 -12.46
N SER A 193 -4.75 -21.54 -11.55
CA SER A 193 -3.85 -20.40 -11.39
C SER A 193 -3.07 -20.14 -12.67
N GLY A 194 -2.79 -18.87 -12.94
CA GLY A 194 -2.09 -18.47 -14.16
C GLY A 194 -1.68 -17.02 -14.14
N ALA A 195 -1.01 -16.60 -15.21
CA ALA A 195 -0.57 -15.22 -15.35
C ALA A 195 -1.76 -14.25 -15.38
N THR A 196 -1.54 -13.11 -14.75
CA THR A 196 -2.41 -11.93 -14.81
C THR A 196 -1.58 -10.73 -15.28
N PHE A 197 -2.24 -9.78 -15.93
CA PHE A 197 -1.56 -8.66 -16.58
C PHE A 197 -2.04 -7.33 -16.01
N GLU A 198 -1.23 -6.31 -16.22
CA GLU A 198 -1.64 -4.94 -15.92
C GLU A 198 -2.91 -4.58 -16.67
N GLN A 199 -3.76 -3.81 -16.01
CA GLN A 199 -5.11 -3.55 -16.47
C GLN A 199 -5.20 -2.10 -16.95
N PRO A 200 -5.75 -1.84 -18.15
CA PRO A 200 -5.96 -0.47 -18.60
C PRO A 200 -6.95 0.24 -17.66
N ALA A 201 -6.82 1.56 -17.60
CA ALA A 201 -7.78 2.39 -16.88
C ALA A 201 -9.16 2.30 -17.56
N THR A 202 -10.22 2.25 -16.76
CA THR A 202 -11.60 2.38 -17.26
C THR A 202 -12.01 3.83 -17.18
N SER A 203 -12.44 4.44 -18.29
CA SER A 203 -12.84 5.83 -18.31
C SER A 203 -14.12 6.08 -19.10
N LYS A 204 -14.86 7.12 -18.74
CA LYS A 204 -16.04 7.59 -19.49
C LYS A 204 -16.37 9.05 -19.14
N VAL A 205 -17.18 9.70 -19.98
CA VAL A 205 -17.82 10.98 -19.67
C VAL A 205 -19.29 10.72 -19.37
N ILE A 206 -19.74 11.13 -18.19
CA ILE A 206 -21.13 11.02 -17.71
C ILE A 206 -21.82 12.36 -17.90
N ALA A 207 -22.99 12.36 -18.52
CA ALA A 207 -23.86 13.54 -18.55
C ALA A 207 -24.69 13.62 -17.26
N ALA A 208 -24.62 14.75 -16.56
CA ALA A 208 -25.30 14.95 -15.29
C ALA A 208 -26.00 16.31 -15.26
N GLY A 209 -27.20 16.38 -15.84
CA GLY A 209 -27.89 17.65 -16.06
C GLY A 209 -27.13 18.50 -17.09
N ASN A 210 -26.74 19.72 -16.70
CA ASN A 210 -25.91 20.60 -17.52
C ASN A 210 -24.39 20.39 -17.33
N LYS A 211 -23.99 19.44 -16.48
CA LYS A 211 -22.59 19.13 -16.21
C LYS A 211 -22.14 17.88 -16.97
N LYS A 212 -20.83 17.81 -17.22
CA LYS A 212 -20.14 16.62 -17.74
C LYS A 212 -19.11 16.18 -16.72
N ILE A 213 -19.19 14.93 -16.31
CA ILE A 213 -18.32 14.36 -15.27
C ILE A 213 -17.39 13.36 -15.94
N GLY A 214 -16.08 13.54 -15.81
CA GLY A 214 -15.13 12.49 -16.12
C GLY A 214 -15.20 11.42 -15.04
N TYR A 215 -15.27 10.16 -15.42
CA TYR A 215 -15.08 9.02 -14.52
C TYR A 215 -13.82 8.28 -14.93
N LEU A 216 -12.95 7.99 -13.95
CA LEU A 216 -11.70 7.28 -14.16
C LEU A 216 -11.49 6.27 -13.03
N TYR A 217 -11.43 4.98 -13.38
CA TYR A 217 -11.01 3.91 -12.49
C TYR A 217 -9.61 3.43 -12.87
N ILE A 218 -8.73 3.37 -11.89
CA ILE A 218 -7.36 2.87 -12.04
C ILE A 218 -7.10 1.75 -11.02
N ASN A 219 -6.54 0.64 -11.50
CA ASN A 219 -6.33 -0.55 -10.67
C ASN A 219 -5.20 -0.38 -9.66
N ASP A 220 -4.06 0.15 -10.10
CA ASP A 220 -2.86 0.34 -9.30
C ASP A 220 -2.07 1.53 -9.87
N PHE A 221 -1.20 2.17 -9.07
CA PHE A 221 -0.25 3.19 -9.52
C PHE A 221 1.03 2.52 -10.06
N SER A 222 0.89 1.77 -11.16
CA SER A 222 1.99 1.09 -11.85
C SER A 222 2.88 2.06 -12.64
N PRO A 223 4.17 1.73 -12.83
CA PRO A 223 5.05 2.51 -13.70
C PRO A 223 4.47 2.70 -15.10
N GLY A 224 4.50 3.93 -15.60
CA GLY A 224 3.91 4.34 -16.88
C GLY A 224 2.41 4.68 -16.83
N LEU A 225 1.73 4.61 -15.68
CA LEU A 225 0.30 4.87 -15.58
C LEU A 225 -0.07 6.28 -16.09
N ALA A 226 0.58 7.33 -15.61
CA ALA A 226 0.26 8.71 -15.95
C ALA A 226 0.39 8.95 -17.46
N ALA A 227 1.44 8.41 -18.08
CA ALA A 227 1.63 8.48 -19.53
C ALA A 227 0.52 7.75 -20.30
N SER A 228 0.06 6.60 -19.80
CA SER A 228 -1.05 5.85 -20.43
C SER A 228 -2.39 6.61 -20.42
N LEU A 229 -2.53 7.60 -19.53
CA LEU A 229 -3.76 8.37 -19.34
C LEU A 229 -3.84 9.63 -20.21
N TYR A 230 -2.80 10.00 -20.96
CA TYR A 230 -2.80 11.23 -21.78
C TYR A 230 -3.98 11.31 -22.76
N SER A 231 -4.31 10.20 -23.45
CA SER A 231 -5.45 10.16 -24.38
C SER A 231 -6.80 10.31 -23.66
N VAL A 232 -6.93 9.71 -22.47
CA VAL A 232 -8.12 9.83 -21.61
C VAL A 232 -8.31 11.28 -21.18
N PHE A 233 -7.25 11.92 -20.68
CA PHE A 233 -7.30 13.31 -20.25
C PHE A 233 -7.49 14.30 -21.40
N ALA A 234 -6.94 14.02 -22.58
CA ALA A 234 -7.25 14.77 -23.80
C ALA A 234 -8.74 14.69 -24.15
N GLY A 235 -9.34 13.50 -24.06
CA GLY A 235 -10.76 13.28 -24.27
C GLY A 235 -11.64 13.99 -23.23
N PHE A 236 -11.23 14.00 -21.96
CA PHE A 236 -11.90 14.75 -20.91
C PHE A 236 -11.85 16.26 -21.14
N LYS A 237 -10.67 16.77 -21.53
CA LYS A 237 -10.46 18.18 -21.85
C LYS A 237 -11.28 18.62 -23.05
N SER A 238 -11.30 17.85 -24.13
CA SER A 238 -12.10 18.13 -25.34
C SER A 238 -13.60 18.03 -25.07
N SER A 239 -14.02 17.12 -24.18
CA SER A 239 -15.41 17.00 -23.75
C SER A 239 -15.85 18.16 -22.86
N GLY A 240 -14.92 18.90 -22.26
CA GLY A 240 -15.20 20.01 -21.35
C GLY A 240 -15.81 19.54 -20.04
N ILE A 241 -15.25 18.48 -19.43
CA ILE A 241 -15.73 18.02 -18.12
C ILE A 241 -15.54 19.12 -17.07
N SER A 242 -16.51 19.27 -16.17
CA SER A 242 -16.45 20.21 -15.05
C SER A 242 -15.99 19.56 -13.75
N ASP A 243 -16.12 18.24 -13.67
CA ASP A 243 -15.93 17.44 -12.47
C ASP A 243 -15.24 16.11 -12.83
N LEU A 244 -14.47 15.56 -11.89
CA LEU A 244 -13.83 14.26 -12.03
C LEU A 244 -14.18 13.37 -10.83
N ILE A 245 -14.63 12.15 -11.14
CA ILE A 245 -14.71 11.04 -10.21
C ILE A 245 -13.50 10.13 -10.47
N LEU A 246 -12.58 10.08 -9.51
CA LEU A 246 -11.44 9.17 -9.51
C LEU A 246 -11.72 7.99 -8.59
N ASP A 247 -11.92 6.82 -9.19
CA ASP A 247 -12.26 5.59 -8.47
C ASP A 247 -11.00 4.81 -8.09
N LEU A 248 -10.66 4.86 -6.80
CA LEU A 248 -9.52 4.18 -6.19
C LEU A 248 -9.98 3.08 -5.23
N ARG A 249 -11.25 2.65 -5.32
CA ARG A 249 -11.88 1.79 -4.30
C ARG A 249 -11.14 0.47 -4.07
N TYR A 250 -10.46 -0.04 -5.10
CA TYR A 250 -9.62 -1.26 -5.04
C TYR A 250 -8.15 -0.99 -5.31
N ASN A 251 -7.72 0.27 -5.29
CA ASN A 251 -6.36 0.61 -5.64
C ASN A 251 -5.44 0.53 -4.40
N SER A 252 -4.58 -0.48 -4.40
CA SER A 252 -3.61 -0.75 -3.33
C SER A 252 -2.43 0.23 -3.31
N GLY A 253 -2.41 1.23 -4.19
CA GLY A 253 -1.35 2.20 -4.36
C GLY A 253 -0.33 1.76 -5.41
N GLY A 254 0.94 2.02 -5.16
CA GLY A 254 2.02 1.82 -6.13
C GLY A 254 3.08 2.91 -5.98
N GLN A 255 3.47 3.54 -7.09
CA GLN A 255 4.49 4.57 -7.13
C GLN A 255 3.94 5.97 -6.79
N VAL A 256 4.68 6.70 -5.95
CA VAL A 256 4.39 8.12 -5.67
C VAL A 256 4.57 8.99 -6.91
N ALA A 257 5.49 8.63 -7.81
CA ALA A 257 5.73 9.34 -9.06
C ALA A 257 4.46 9.41 -9.94
N GLU A 258 3.76 8.29 -10.06
CA GLU A 258 2.51 8.21 -10.84
C GLU A 258 1.38 9.03 -10.22
N ALA A 259 1.29 9.05 -8.89
CA ALA A 259 0.37 9.93 -8.18
C ALA A 259 0.70 11.42 -8.42
N ALA A 260 1.98 11.80 -8.39
CA ALA A 260 2.41 13.16 -8.69
C ALA A 260 2.14 13.55 -10.16
N GLY A 261 2.38 12.64 -11.10
CA GLY A 261 2.05 12.81 -12.52
C GLY A 261 0.55 13.01 -12.75
N LEU A 262 -0.28 12.20 -12.09
CA LEU A 262 -1.74 12.35 -12.14
C LEU A 262 -2.20 13.67 -11.48
N THR A 263 -1.55 14.10 -10.41
CA THR A 263 -1.79 15.42 -9.79
C THR A 263 -1.55 16.56 -10.79
N ALA A 264 -0.46 16.49 -11.57
CA ALA A 264 -0.14 17.47 -12.60
C ALA A 264 -1.18 17.54 -13.72
N MET A 265 -1.94 16.47 -13.97
CA MET A 265 -3.03 16.45 -14.96
C MET A 265 -4.39 16.89 -14.40
N ILE A 266 -4.57 16.94 -13.08
CA ILE A 266 -5.88 17.19 -12.46
C ILE A 266 -5.98 18.62 -11.89
N ALA A 267 -5.06 18.98 -11.01
CA ALA A 267 -5.25 20.11 -10.11
C ALA A 267 -4.96 21.46 -10.79
N ASN A 268 -5.75 22.47 -10.43
CA ASN A 268 -5.59 23.83 -10.92
C ASN A 268 -4.33 24.52 -10.35
N GLY A 269 -3.62 25.29 -11.18
CA GLY A 269 -2.52 26.16 -10.73
C GLY A 269 -1.24 25.44 -10.30
N ILE A 270 -1.09 24.16 -10.64
CA ILE A 270 0.12 23.38 -10.38
C ILE A 270 1.22 23.72 -11.41
N ASN A 271 2.46 23.81 -10.95
CA ASN A 271 3.67 23.90 -11.77
C ASN A 271 4.74 22.94 -11.23
N TYR A 272 5.88 22.80 -11.92
CA TYR A 272 6.94 21.86 -11.55
C TYR A 272 7.36 22.00 -10.08
N SER A 273 7.56 23.24 -9.63
CA SER A 273 8.07 23.56 -8.29
C SER A 273 6.98 23.57 -7.19
N THR A 274 5.72 23.30 -7.52
CA THR A 274 4.65 23.23 -6.51
C THR A 274 5.00 22.15 -5.48
N PRO A 275 5.08 22.48 -4.16
CA PRO A 275 5.33 21.47 -3.14
C PRO A 275 4.33 20.32 -3.22
N PHE A 276 4.72 19.09 -2.88
CA PHE A 276 3.78 17.96 -3.00
C PHE A 276 3.82 17.08 -1.78
N ILE A 277 5.01 16.58 -1.45
CA ILE A 277 5.17 15.55 -0.43
C ILE A 277 6.34 15.88 0.48
N ILE A 278 6.19 15.52 1.75
CA ILE A 278 7.23 15.57 2.76
C ILE A 278 7.47 14.14 3.25
N TYR A 279 8.71 13.69 3.10
CA TYR A 279 9.18 12.42 3.63
C TYR A 279 9.82 12.66 5.00
N GLN A 280 9.43 11.88 6.01
CA GLN A 280 10.03 11.91 7.34
C GLN A 280 10.55 10.53 7.72
N GLY A 281 11.87 10.40 7.75
CA GLY A 281 12.56 9.12 7.97
C GLY A 281 13.16 9.03 9.36
N ASN A 282 13.96 7.98 9.55
CA ASN A 282 14.78 7.83 10.75
C ASN A 282 15.95 8.85 10.79
N LYS A 283 16.82 8.74 11.80
CA LYS A 283 18.02 9.59 11.97
C LYS A 283 18.98 9.60 10.76
N ASN A 284 18.97 8.56 9.92
CA ASN A 284 19.78 8.48 8.71
C ASN A 284 19.06 9.07 7.48
N GLY A 285 17.73 8.92 7.40
CA GLY A 285 16.91 9.38 6.27
C GLY A 285 16.56 10.87 6.32
N GLY A 286 16.37 11.40 7.54
CA GLY A 286 16.03 12.80 7.78
C GLY A 286 14.65 13.20 7.28
N ARG A 287 14.38 14.52 7.23
CA ARG A 287 13.15 15.09 6.68
C ARG A 287 13.44 15.74 5.33
N ARG A 288 12.65 15.42 4.31
CA ARG A 288 12.84 15.89 2.93
C ARG A 288 11.52 16.40 2.37
N LYS A 289 11.59 17.43 1.53
CA LYS A 289 10.42 17.95 0.80
C LYS A 289 10.70 17.80 -0.68
N GLU A 290 9.68 17.45 -1.43
CA GLU A 290 9.76 17.38 -2.89
C GLU A 290 8.61 18.15 -3.52
N SER A 291 8.91 18.74 -4.66
CA SER A 291 7.89 19.31 -5.53
C SER A 291 7.15 18.20 -6.28
N VAL A 292 6.00 18.53 -6.86
CA VAL A 292 5.24 17.63 -7.71
C VAL A 292 6.06 17.22 -8.95
N GLY A 293 6.88 18.12 -9.50
CA GLY A 293 7.75 17.84 -10.63
C GLY A 293 8.87 16.86 -10.28
N ASP A 294 9.54 17.09 -9.14
CA ASP A 294 10.59 16.18 -8.65
C ASP A 294 10.02 14.79 -8.37
N ALA A 295 8.86 14.72 -7.70
CA ALA A 295 8.22 13.46 -7.38
C ALA A 295 7.77 12.72 -8.66
N ALA A 296 7.13 13.42 -9.60
CA ALA A 296 6.60 12.84 -10.83
C ALA A 296 7.70 12.30 -11.74
N THR A 297 8.79 13.05 -11.91
CA THR A 297 9.83 12.72 -12.90
C THR A 297 10.88 11.74 -12.39
N TYR A 298 10.83 11.35 -11.11
CA TYR A 298 11.91 10.59 -10.49
C TYR A 298 12.26 9.30 -11.23
N ASP A 299 11.25 8.49 -11.53
CA ASP A 299 11.45 7.15 -12.08
C ASP A 299 11.67 7.16 -13.60
N GLY A 300 11.63 8.35 -14.21
CA GLY A 300 11.78 8.56 -15.65
C GLY A 300 10.58 8.12 -16.49
N THR A 301 9.46 7.70 -15.88
CA THR A 301 8.27 7.25 -16.62
C THR A 301 7.32 8.41 -16.94
N VAL A 302 7.33 9.47 -16.14
CA VAL A 302 6.51 10.67 -16.34
C VAL A 302 7.33 11.80 -16.93
N ASN A 303 6.82 12.39 -18.02
CA ASN A 303 7.27 13.69 -18.50
C ASN A 303 6.34 14.78 -17.97
N PHE A 304 6.84 15.60 -17.03
CA PHE A 304 6.01 16.59 -16.33
C PHE A 304 5.39 17.63 -17.26
N GLU A 305 6.19 18.19 -18.19
CA GLU A 305 5.71 19.22 -19.11
C GLU A 305 4.62 18.69 -20.04
N LEU A 306 4.77 17.44 -20.48
CA LEU A 306 3.75 16.77 -21.28
C LEU A 306 2.48 16.50 -20.46
N ALA A 307 2.61 16.00 -19.22
CA ALA A 307 1.47 15.82 -18.32
C ALA A 307 0.71 17.15 -18.11
N LEU A 308 1.41 18.26 -17.93
CA LEU A 308 0.80 19.57 -17.74
C LEU A 308 -0.02 20.04 -18.95
N GLN A 309 0.32 19.63 -20.18
CA GLN A 309 -0.50 19.95 -21.38
C GLN A 309 -1.90 19.33 -21.31
N TYR A 310 -2.03 18.19 -20.62
CA TYR A 310 -3.31 17.49 -20.39
C TYR A 310 -4.02 17.94 -19.10
N ASN A 311 -3.51 18.97 -18.42
CA ASN A 311 -4.13 19.48 -17.20
C ASN A 311 -5.58 19.94 -17.42
N LEU A 312 -6.47 19.47 -16.54
CA LEU A 312 -7.90 19.79 -16.53
C LEU A 312 -8.24 21.08 -15.77
N GLY A 313 -7.33 21.57 -14.92
CA GLY A 313 -7.53 22.80 -14.14
C GLY A 313 -8.66 22.70 -13.11
N LEU A 314 -8.91 21.50 -12.56
CA LEU A 314 -10.04 21.27 -11.65
C LEU A 314 -9.74 21.86 -10.27
N LYS A 315 -10.79 22.44 -9.67
CA LYS A 315 -10.77 22.97 -8.29
C LYS A 315 -11.37 21.99 -7.27
N GLN A 316 -12.03 20.95 -7.76
CA GLN A 316 -12.64 19.91 -6.95
C GLN A 316 -12.51 18.53 -7.60
N ILE A 317 -12.41 17.49 -6.78
CA ILE A 317 -12.35 16.09 -7.20
C ILE A 317 -13.14 15.23 -6.20
N TYR A 318 -13.82 14.22 -6.73
CA TYR A 318 -14.48 13.19 -5.95
C TYR A 318 -13.67 11.91 -6.07
N ILE A 319 -13.19 11.39 -4.94
CA ILE A 319 -12.41 10.16 -4.90
C ILE A 319 -13.26 9.06 -4.27
N LEU A 320 -13.37 7.92 -4.94
CA LEU A 320 -14.04 6.73 -4.39
C LEU A 320 -12.98 5.86 -3.71
N GLY A 321 -13.20 5.51 -2.43
CA GLY A 321 -12.22 4.77 -1.64
C GLY A 321 -12.85 3.76 -0.68
N THR A 322 -12.12 2.70 -0.35
CA THR A 322 -12.51 1.71 0.67
C THR A 322 -11.32 1.31 1.53
N GLY A 323 -11.49 0.35 2.44
CA GLY A 323 -10.37 -0.23 3.21
C GLY A 323 -9.26 -0.85 2.36
N ALA A 324 -9.50 -1.12 1.07
CA ALA A 324 -8.49 -1.57 0.12
C ALA A 324 -7.68 -0.42 -0.52
N THR A 325 -8.17 0.81 -0.43
CA THR A 325 -7.47 2.02 -0.90
C THR A 325 -6.29 2.29 0.02
N ALA A 326 -5.07 2.19 -0.50
CA ALA A 326 -3.86 2.28 0.30
C ALA A 326 -2.78 3.12 -0.39
N SER A 327 -1.73 3.50 0.35
CA SER A 327 -0.42 3.80 -0.25
C SER A 327 -0.50 5.05 -1.16
N ALA A 328 0.00 4.99 -2.40
CA ALA A 328 -0.04 6.09 -3.36
C ALA A 328 -1.47 6.63 -3.61
N SER A 329 -2.50 5.80 -3.45
CA SER A 329 -3.91 6.24 -3.47
C SER A 329 -4.23 7.18 -2.30
N GLU A 330 -3.71 6.89 -1.11
CA GLU A 330 -3.88 7.75 0.07
C GLU A 330 -3.01 9.01 -0.04
N VAL A 331 -1.84 8.92 -0.68
CA VAL A 331 -1.05 10.09 -1.08
C VAL A 331 -1.85 10.99 -2.01
N MET A 332 -2.54 10.46 -3.02
CA MET A 332 -3.43 11.26 -3.88
C MET A 332 -4.52 11.97 -3.06
N ILE A 333 -5.21 11.24 -2.18
CA ILE A 333 -6.26 11.80 -1.34
C ILE A 333 -5.73 12.91 -0.41
N ASN A 334 -4.58 12.69 0.22
CA ASN A 334 -4.03 13.63 1.22
C ASN A 334 -3.28 14.80 0.59
N ASN A 335 -2.53 14.58 -0.49
CA ASN A 335 -1.60 15.56 -1.05
C ASN A 335 -2.25 16.48 -2.09
N LEU A 336 -3.45 16.16 -2.58
CA LEU A 336 -4.26 17.09 -3.36
C LEU A 336 -4.96 18.16 -2.50
N LYS A 337 -5.25 17.87 -1.22
CA LYS A 337 -6.00 18.78 -0.32
C LYS A 337 -5.44 20.20 -0.23
N PRO A 338 -4.11 20.45 -0.23
CA PRO A 338 -3.58 21.81 -0.24
C PRO A 338 -3.90 22.63 -1.51
N TYR A 339 -4.29 21.98 -2.60
CA TYR A 339 -4.41 22.58 -3.93
C TYR A 339 -5.84 22.58 -4.49
N MET A 340 -6.71 21.70 -3.96
CA MET A 340 -8.09 21.57 -4.42
C MET A 340 -9.00 20.95 -3.35
N GLN A 341 -10.31 21.13 -3.50
CA GLN A 341 -11.28 20.41 -2.69
C GLN A 341 -11.27 18.93 -3.07
N VAL A 342 -11.01 18.07 -2.08
CA VAL A 342 -11.12 16.62 -2.23
C VAL A 342 -12.33 16.16 -1.43
N THR A 343 -13.21 15.37 -2.05
CA THR A 343 -14.32 14.70 -1.37
C THR A 343 -14.14 13.20 -1.51
N LEU A 344 -13.86 12.52 -0.39
CA LEU A 344 -13.73 11.07 -0.31
C LEU A 344 -15.10 10.43 -0.04
N ILE A 345 -15.52 9.55 -0.94
CA ILE A 345 -16.80 8.82 -0.84
C ILE A 345 -16.48 7.32 -0.72
N GLY A 346 -17.09 6.65 0.25
CA GLY A 346 -16.93 5.21 0.43
C GLY A 346 -16.66 4.83 1.87
N GLU A 347 -15.56 4.13 2.14
CA GLU A 347 -15.21 3.64 3.47
C GLU A 347 -13.85 4.19 3.93
N VAL A 348 -13.51 3.98 5.20
CA VAL A 348 -12.19 4.36 5.74
C VAL A 348 -11.10 3.64 4.95
N THR A 349 -10.05 4.37 4.53
CA THR A 349 -8.93 3.79 3.76
C THR A 349 -8.02 2.92 4.62
N ARG A 350 -7.01 2.29 4.01
CA ARG A 350 -6.17 1.30 4.68
C ARG A 350 -5.30 1.87 5.81
N GLY A 351 -4.84 3.10 5.68
CA GLY A 351 -3.95 3.76 6.63
C GLY A 351 -2.47 3.52 6.39
N LYS A 352 -2.03 3.37 5.14
CA LYS A 352 -0.62 3.25 4.79
C LYS A 352 -0.03 4.63 4.47
N ASP A 353 0.20 5.40 5.52
CA ASP A 353 0.84 6.73 5.52
C ASP A 353 2.38 6.69 5.42
N ALA A 354 2.94 5.61 4.90
CA ALA A 354 4.38 5.36 4.97
C ALA A 354 4.89 4.68 3.70
N ALA A 355 6.10 5.04 3.24
CA ALA A 355 6.69 4.48 2.03
C ALA A 355 7.84 3.51 2.28
N SER A 356 8.08 2.68 1.27
CA SER A 356 9.09 1.64 1.21
C SER A 356 9.88 1.75 -0.11
N PHE A 357 11.09 1.23 -0.13
CA PHE A 357 11.80 0.92 -1.37
C PHE A 357 12.44 -0.45 -1.27
N LYS A 358 12.76 -1.02 -2.43
CA LYS A 358 13.40 -2.33 -2.51
C LYS A 358 14.86 -2.25 -2.09
N ILE A 359 15.24 -3.08 -1.13
CA ILE A 359 16.63 -3.29 -0.74
C ILE A 359 17.06 -4.67 -1.22
N SER A 360 18.11 -4.71 -2.04
CA SER A 360 18.77 -5.92 -2.52
C SER A 360 20.26 -5.88 -2.15
N ASP A 361 20.89 -7.05 -2.10
CA ASP A 361 22.33 -7.13 -1.91
C ASP A 361 23.10 -6.61 -3.13
N MET A 362 23.83 -5.51 -2.92
CA MET A 362 24.63 -4.83 -3.95
C MET A 362 26.11 -5.25 -3.93
N ARG A 363 26.51 -6.21 -3.09
CA ARG A 363 27.88 -6.74 -3.07
C ARG A 363 28.20 -7.45 -4.41
N VAL A 364 29.48 -7.43 -4.79
CA VAL A 364 30.00 -8.14 -5.96
C VAL A 364 31.09 -9.12 -5.48
N PRO A 365 30.89 -10.45 -5.58
CA PRO A 365 29.67 -11.11 -6.03
C PRO A 365 28.49 -10.95 -5.04
N LYS A 366 27.26 -11.04 -5.56
CA LYS A 366 26.03 -11.02 -4.75
C LYS A 366 26.04 -12.22 -3.80
N ARG A 367 25.77 -12.01 -2.51
CA ARG A 367 25.78 -13.06 -1.48
C ARG A 367 24.38 -13.41 -0.95
N VAL A 368 23.47 -12.45 -0.92
CA VAL A 368 22.10 -12.61 -0.40
C VAL A 368 21.09 -12.44 -1.53
N ALA A 369 20.31 -13.50 -1.79
CA ALA A 369 19.30 -13.53 -2.85
C ALA A 369 17.99 -12.82 -2.50
N TRP A 370 17.70 -12.65 -1.20
CA TRP A 370 16.48 -12.03 -0.69
C TRP A 370 16.36 -10.54 -1.08
N GLU A 371 15.13 -10.09 -1.24
CA GLU A 371 14.75 -8.69 -1.44
C GLU A 371 13.87 -8.23 -0.28
N MET A 372 14.17 -7.06 0.29
CA MET A 372 13.48 -6.52 1.46
C MET A 372 12.78 -5.22 1.11
N HIS A 373 11.57 -5.04 1.63
CA HIS A 373 10.77 -3.83 1.46
C HIS A 373 10.39 -3.27 2.84
N PRO A 374 11.33 -2.64 3.56
CA PRO A 374 11.03 -2.03 4.84
C PRO A 374 10.29 -0.69 4.65
N ILE A 375 9.49 -0.29 5.63
CA ILE A 375 9.01 1.08 5.75
C ILE A 375 10.19 1.98 6.13
N VAL A 376 10.40 3.04 5.37
CA VAL A 376 11.56 3.93 5.50
C VAL A 376 11.18 5.38 5.82
N TYR A 377 10.00 5.82 5.39
CA TYR A 377 9.51 7.19 5.56
C TYR A 377 8.03 7.20 5.92
N LYS A 378 7.63 8.10 6.83
CA LYS A 378 6.26 8.60 6.92
C LYS A 378 6.03 9.70 5.88
N LEU A 379 4.81 9.79 5.38
CA LEU A 379 4.41 10.68 4.28
C LEU A 379 3.45 11.75 4.78
N PHE A 380 3.75 13.00 4.43
CA PHE A 380 2.90 14.15 4.71
C PHE A 380 2.71 14.97 3.43
N ASN A 381 1.63 15.74 3.35
CA ASN A 381 1.41 16.67 2.25
C ASN A 381 2.23 17.96 2.42
N ALA A 382 2.11 18.87 1.46
CA ALA A 382 2.82 20.15 1.40
C ALA A 382 2.69 21.03 2.67
N VAL A 383 1.59 20.93 3.41
CA VAL A 383 1.35 21.69 4.65
C VAL A 383 1.71 20.91 5.92
N GLY A 384 2.28 19.71 5.77
CA GLY A 384 2.69 18.86 6.89
C GLY A 384 1.56 18.04 7.51
N SER A 385 0.41 17.90 6.84
CA SER A 385 -0.67 17.00 7.26
C SER A 385 -0.40 15.58 6.76
N GLY A 386 -0.54 14.60 7.64
CA GLY A 386 -0.25 13.19 7.41
C GLY A 386 -0.79 12.36 8.58
N ASP A 387 -0.01 11.38 9.06
CA ASP A 387 -0.32 10.56 10.24
C ASP A 387 -1.70 9.86 10.20
N TYR A 388 -2.14 9.47 9.02
CA TYR A 388 -3.39 8.74 8.80
C TYR A 388 -3.19 7.22 8.93
N SER A 389 -2.41 6.75 9.91
CA SER A 389 -2.14 5.31 10.09
C SER A 389 -3.39 4.48 10.43
N GLY A 390 -4.47 5.12 10.87
CA GLY A 390 -5.79 4.51 11.06
C GLY A 390 -6.69 4.53 9.81
N GLY A 391 -6.19 5.05 8.69
CA GLY A 391 -6.96 5.33 7.48
C GLY A 391 -7.45 6.77 7.41
N ILE A 392 -7.77 7.22 6.20
CA ILE A 392 -8.44 8.49 5.92
C ILE A 392 -9.94 8.21 5.95
N ASN A 393 -10.64 8.91 6.85
CA ASN A 393 -12.10 8.81 6.95
C ASN A 393 -12.76 9.39 5.69
N PRO A 394 -13.81 8.75 5.15
CA PRO A 394 -14.58 9.31 4.05
C PRO A 394 -15.36 10.54 4.53
N ASP A 395 -15.48 11.54 3.66
CA ASP A 395 -16.39 12.66 3.89
C ASP A 395 -17.85 12.19 3.81
N ILE A 396 -18.12 11.17 2.98
CA ILE A 396 -19.45 10.57 2.79
C ILE A 396 -19.31 9.05 2.82
N SER A 397 -19.88 8.44 3.85
CA SER A 397 -19.81 6.99 4.03
C SER A 397 -20.78 6.26 3.10
N VAL A 398 -20.26 5.37 2.25
CA VAL A 398 -21.02 4.52 1.35
C VAL A 398 -20.37 3.14 1.31
N ASN A 399 -21.14 2.10 1.60
CA ASN A 399 -20.66 0.73 1.49
C ASN A 399 -21.25 0.10 0.20
N GLU A 400 -20.38 -0.35 -0.71
CA GLU A 400 -20.82 -0.91 -2.00
C GLU A 400 -21.61 -2.22 -1.84
N LEU A 401 -21.28 -3.02 -0.82
CA LEU A 401 -21.90 -4.31 -0.53
C LEU A 401 -23.26 -4.16 0.16
N ALA A 402 -23.68 -2.93 0.50
CA ALA A 402 -25.04 -2.65 0.94
C ALA A 402 -26.05 -2.65 -0.22
N THR A 403 -25.60 -2.64 -1.48
CA THR A 403 -26.45 -2.73 -2.67
C THR A 403 -25.94 -3.83 -3.58
N LEU A 404 -26.67 -4.95 -3.64
CA LEU A 404 -26.31 -6.12 -4.41
C LEU A 404 -27.39 -6.43 -5.48
N PRO A 405 -27.02 -7.01 -6.64
CA PRO A 405 -25.66 -7.38 -7.05
C PRO A 405 -24.78 -6.16 -7.34
N LEU A 406 -23.46 -6.34 -7.23
CA LEU A 406 -22.52 -5.30 -7.66
C LEU A 406 -22.63 -5.13 -9.18
N LEU A 407 -22.71 -3.87 -9.62
CA LEU A 407 -22.77 -3.52 -11.04
C LEU A 407 -21.36 -3.42 -11.64
N PRO A 408 -21.22 -3.48 -12.97
CA PRO A 408 -19.95 -3.22 -13.64
C PRO A 408 -19.34 -1.88 -13.20
N LEU A 409 -18.01 -1.84 -13.09
CA LEU A 409 -17.28 -0.60 -12.80
C LEU A 409 -17.63 0.46 -13.82
N GLY A 410 -17.85 1.70 -13.37
CA GLY A 410 -18.35 2.76 -14.22
C GLY A 410 -19.85 2.74 -14.45
N SER A 411 -20.65 1.87 -13.82
CA SER A 411 -22.11 2.02 -13.84
C SER A 411 -22.55 3.29 -13.09
N GLU A 412 -23.47 4.07 -13.63
CA GLU A 412 -24.02 5.26 -12.94
C GLU A 412 -24.95 4.90 -11.78
N ASN A 413 -25.37 3.63 -11.74
CA ASN A 413 -26.18 3.06 -10.66
C ASN A 413 -25.31 2.35 -9.61
N ASP A 414 -23.98 2.30 -9.79
CA ASP A 414 -23.09 1.87 -8.72
C ASP A 414 -23.23 2.85 -7.54
N PRO A 415 -23.39 2.38 -6.29
CA PRO A 415 -23.76 3.23 -5.17
C PRO A 415 -22.75 4.36 -4.88
N LEU A 416 -21.45 4.14 -5.08
CA LEU A 416 -20.42 5.16 -4.85
C LEU A 416 -20.42 6.19 -5.98
N ILE A 417 -20.51 5.73 -7.23
CA ILE A 417 -20.58 6.60 -8.41
C ILE A 417 -21.87 7.42 -8.40
N ASN A 418 -23.01 6.80 -8.10
CA ASN A 418 -24.31 7.45 -8.02
C ASN A 418 -24.34 8.55 -6.96
N THR A 419 -23.73 8.28 -5.79
CA THR A 419 -23.58 9.26 -4.72
C THR A 419 -22.79 10.48 -5.20
N ALA A 420 -21.64 10.26 -5.85
CA ALA A 420 -20.84 11.33 -6.43
C ALA A 420 -21.62 12.15 -7.49
N ILE A 421 -22.31 11.47 -8.43
CA ILE A 421 -23.14 12.12 -9.44
C ILE A 421 -24.22 13.00 -8.78
N THR A 422 -24.87 12.49 -7.73
CA THR A 422 -25.93 13.21 -7.01
C THR A 422 -25.39 14.48 -6.37
N ILE A 423 -24.25 14.40 -5.67
CA ILE A 423 -23.60 15.57 -5.06
C ILE A 423 -23.21 16.61 -6.12
N ILE A 424 -22.66 16.16 -7.25
CA ILE A 424 -22.24 17.04 -8.33
C ILE A 424 -23.44 17.78 -8.94
N LYS A 425 -24.57 17.08 -9.15
CA LYS A 425 -25.83 17.68 -9.64
C LYS A 425 -26.40 18.69 -8.65
N ASP A 426 -26.38 18.35 -7.37
CA ASP A 426 -27.02 19.12 -6.29
C ASP A 426 -26.14 20.22 -5.70
N ALA A 427 -25.01 20.57 -6.33
CA ALA A 427 -24.08 21.60 -5.84
C ALA A 427 -24.69 23.03 -5.73
N HIS A 428 -25.94 23.25 -6.16
CA HIS A 428 -26.73 24.45 -5.81
C HIS A 428 -27.43 24.38 -4.44
N ALA A 429 -27.55 23.19 -3.82
CA ALA A 429 -28.24 22.96 -2.54
C ALA A 429 -27.29 22.74 -1.34
N GLN A 430 -25.98 22.58 -1.55
CA GLN A 430 -25.02 22.24 -0.49
C GLN A 430 -24.53 23.41 0.39
N ARG A 431 -25.36 24.42 0.66
CA ARG A 431 -25.15 25.29 1.82
C ARG A 431 -25.88 24.82 3.09
N VAL A 432 -26.71 23.78 3.05
CA VAL A 432 -27.57 23.42 4.21
C VAL A 432 -27.58 21.92 4.61
N THR A 433 -27.11 20.98 3.79
CA THR A 433 -27.55 19.57 3.96
C THR A 433 -26.46 18.51 4.21
N LEU A 434 -25.27 18.88 4.68
CA LEU A 434 -24.27 17.87 5.13
C LEU A 434 -24.54 17.34 6.56
N ALA A 435 -25.40 18.01 7.33
CA ALA A 435 -25.76 17.59 8.69
C ALA A 435 -26.98 16.67 8.78
N ALA A 436 -27.77 16.51 7.70
CA ALA A 436 -29.08 15.86 7.76
C ALA A 436 -29.11 14.42 7.19
N GLN A 437 -28.15 14.04 6.33
CA GLN A 437 -28.12 12.70 5.72
C GLN A 437 -27.45 11.62 6.58
N THR A 438 -26.75 11.99 7.66
CA THR A 438 -26.17 11.06 8.64
C THR A 438 -27.21 10.32 9.51
N LYS A 439 -28.52 10.59 9.35
CA LYS A 439 -29.57 10.08 10.25
C LYS A 439 -30.57 9.07 9.68
N LYS A 440 -30.44 8.59 8.44
CA LYS A 440 -31.36 7.56 7.91
C LYS A 440 -30.68 6.52 7.02
N ARG A 441 -30.09 5.51 7.67
CA ARG A 441 -30.11 4.07 7.30
C ARG A 441 -29.11 3.32 8.20
N THR A 442 -29.48 3.11 9.46
CA THR A 442 -28.98 1.94 10.20
C THR A 442 -29.80 0.73 9.73
N THR A 443 -29.52 0.26 8.52
CA THR A 443 -29.73 -1.16 8.20
C THR A 443 -28.68 -1.94 8.98
N GLY A 444 -29.04 -3.08 9.59
CA GLY A 444 -28.15 -3.84 10.46
C GLY A 444 -26.75 -4.03 9.84
N ALA A 445 -25.69 -3.86 10.63
CA ALA A 445 -24.32 -3.81 10.12
C ALA A 445 -24.04 -4.96 9.15
N LEU A 446 -23.69 -4.63 7.89
CA LEU A 446 -23.21 -5.61 6.94
C LEU A 446 -22.04 -6.36 7.59
N THR A 447 -22.14 -7.69 7.65
CA THR A 447 -21.08 -8.50 8.25
C THR A 447 -20.19 -9.06 7.15
N VAL A 448 -18.99 -8.51 7.00
CA VAL A 448 -17.94 -9.08 6.13
C VAL A 448 -17.16 -10.11 6.94
N LEU A 449 -17.17 -11.36 6.48
CA LEU A 449 -16.53 -12.50 7.13
C LEU A 449 -15.09 -12.70 6.65
N ALA A 450 -14.86 -12.42 5.35
CA ALA A 450 -13.57 -12.51 4.67
C ALA A 450 -13.55 -11.56 3.47
N ASP A 451 -12.40 -11.00 3.11
CA ASP A 451 -12.23 -10.11 1.95
C ASP A 451 -10.83 -10.29 1.36
N SER A 452 -10.76 -10.83 0.14
CA SER A 452 -9.49 -11.16 -0.50
C SER A 452 -8.66 -9.91 -0.81
N LYS A 453 -9.32 -8.82 -1.19
CA LYS A 453 -8.66 -7.57 -1.57
C LYS A 453 -8.14 -6.82 -0.35
N LEU A 454 -8.94 -6.76 0.73
CA LEU A 454 -8.50 -6.16 1.99
C LEU A 454 -7.32 -6.95 2.58
N SER A 455 -7.38 -8.28 2.52
CA SER A 455 -6.27 -9.15 2.91
C SER A 455 -5.01 -8.84 2.09
N ALA A 456 -5.12 -8.70 0.77
CA ALA A 456 -4.00 -8.34 -0.11
C ALA A 456 -3.45 -6.92 0.15
N SER A 457 -4.32 -5.96 0.45
CA SER A 457 -3.94 -4.55 0.71
C SER A 457 -3.05 -4.39 1.95
N SER A 458 -3.11 -5.34 2.90
CA SER A 458 -2.19 -5.39 4.05
C SER A 458 -0.72 -5.48 3.64
N SER A 459 -0.48 -5.98 2.44
CA SER A 459 0.82 -6.24 1.85
C SER A 459 1.12 -5.34 0.65
N SER A 460 0.27 -4.34 0.42
CA SER A 460 0.49 -3.32 -0.60
C SER A 460 1.83 -2.62 -0.39
N VAL A 461 2.47 -2.17 -1.46
CA VAL A 461 3.71 -1.40 -1.42
C VAL A 461 3.41 0.06 -1.74
N VAL A 462 4.01 0.99 -1.02
CA VAL A 462 4.20 2.34 -1.56
C VAL A 462 5.64 2.38 -1.96
N VAL A 463 5.91 2.41 -3.25
CA VAL A 463 7.27 2.54 -3.73
C VAL A 463 7.59 4.02 -3.70
N THR A 464 8.38 4.42 -2.71
CA THR A 464 9.14 5.65 -2.82
C THR A 464 10.41 5.36 -3.58
N HIS A 465 10.88 6.39 -4.26
CA HIS A 465 12.11 6.39 -4.96
C HIS A 465 13.37 6.56 -4.09
N ARG A 466 13.20 6.93 -2.82
CA ARG A 466 14.29 7.38 -1.93
C ARG A 466 14.77 6.35 -0.96
#